data_AF-A0A5S5C7C4-F1
#
_entry.id   AF-A0A5S5C7C4-F1
#
_cell.length_a   1.000
_cell.length_b   1.000
_cell.length_c   1.000
_cell.angle_alpha   90.00
_cell.angle_beta   90.00
_cell.angle_gamma   90.00
#
_symmetry.space_group_name_H-M   'P 1'
#
loop_
_entity.id
_entity.type
_entity.pdbx_description
1 polymer ?
#
loop_
_entity_poly.entity_id
_entity_poly.type
_entity_poly.pdbx_seq_one_letter_code
_entity_poly.pdbx_strand_id
1 'polypeptide(L)'
;MIRVILLGSGNVAVHLYEAIQAMNTFTVIQCYNRRGMLLHPNQEPGVVTSDFSKIKEADLYIIAVSDTAISDVSENLQFENRLVVHTSGSVAMNAIHDKHRKGVLYPLQSFSINKPVDFTTIPMCLEAEQEDDYYILQQLAEGLSQHVYAITSAQRKTIHLAAVFVNNFTNHLYQIGKEICDQHQVPFEILQPLIQETSAKIVSTSPLEAQTGPARRYDQATIRKQLEALTNPLYKALYENFTKSIQNTHGEEL
;
A
#
# COMPACT_ATOMS: atom_id res chain seq x y z
N MET A 1 20.19 20.61 1.50
CA MET A 1 19.28 19.54 1.02
C MET A 1 19.78 18.22 1.55
N ILE A 2 18.89 17.43 2.15
CA ILE A 2 19.17 16.05 2.56
C ILE A 2 19.23 15.19 1.30
N ARG A 3 20.31 14.42 1.14
CA ARG A 3 20.57 13.59 -0.04
C ARG A 3 19.94 12.23 0.17
N VAL A 4 19.16 11.79 -0.81
CA VAL A 4 18.43 10.52 -0.80
C VAL A 4 18.95 9.60 -1.90
N ILE A 5 19.07 8.31 -1.60
CA ILE A 5 19.26 7.25 -2.60
C ILE A 5 18.05 6.32 -2.58
N LEU A 6 17.46 6.10 -3.75
CA LEU A 6 16.36 5.15 -3.94
C LEU A 6 16.90 3.81 -4.45
N LEU A 7 16.65 2.74 -3.71
CA LEU A 7 17.06 1.38 -4.04
C LEU A 7 15.81 0.59 -4.47
N GLY A 8 15.58 0.48 -5.77
CA GLY A 8 14.40 -0.16 -6.35
C GLY A 8 13.93 0.55 -7.62
N SER A 9 13.02 -0.10 -8.35
CA SER A 9 12.39 0.45 -9.57
C SER A 9 10.94 0.01 -9.74
N GLY A 10 10.27 -0.35 -8.65
CA GLY A 10 8.84 -0.67 -8.65
C GLY A 10 7.98 0.58 -8.55
N ASN A 11 6.65 0.40 -8.49
CA ASN A 11 5.68 1.50 -8.46
C ASN A 11 5.98 2.51 -7.34
N VAL A 12 6.25 2.02 -6.11
CA VAL A 12 6.56 2.89 -4.97
C VAL A 12 7.83 3.72 -5.22
N ALA A 13 8.88 3.11 -5.80
CA ALA A 13 10.14 3.81 -6.07
C ALA A 13 9.96 4.93 -7.11
N VAL A 14 9.19 4.69 -8.16
CA VAL A 14 8.88 5.67 -9.22
C VAL A 14 8.12 6.86 -8.62
N HIS A 15 7.05 6.58 -7.87
CA HIS A 15 6.23 7.63 -7.25
C HIS A 15 7.00 8.44 -6.20
N LEU A 16 7.83 7.78 -5.38
CA LEU A 16 8.71 8.48 -4.44
C LEU A 16 9.77 9.33 -5.15
N TYR A 17 10.32 8.86 -6.27
CA TYR A 17 11.30 9.66 -7.03
C TYR A 17 10.71 10.98 -7.48
N GLU A 18 9.53 10.94 -8.13
CA GLU A 18 8.84 12.14 -8.61
C GLU A 18 8.48 13.08 -7.46
N ALA A 19 7.93 12.54 -6.37
CA ALA A 19 7.49 13.34 -5.23
C ALA A 19 8.67 13.99 -4.49
N ILE A 20 9.79 13.29 -4.32
CA ILE A 20 10.98 13.84 -3.65
C ILE A 20 11.68 14.88 -4.52
N GLN A 21 11.75 14.68 -5.84
CA GLN A 21 12.36 15.67 -6.75
C GLN A 21 11.60 17.00 -6.80
N ALA A 22 10.32 17.02 -6.44
CA ALA A 22 9.54 18.26 -6.32
C ALA A 22 9.84 19.05 -5.03
N MET A 23 10.64 18.49 -4.11
CA MET A 23 10.97 19.12 -2.83
C MET A 23 12.20 20.02 -2.93
N ASN A 24 12.26 21.04 -2.07
CA ASN A 24 13.45 21.91 -1.93
C ASN A 24 14.38 21.48 -0.78
N THR A 25 13.92 20.58 0.08
CA THR A 25 14.63 20.14 1.31
C THR A 25 15.32 18.80 1.11
N PHE A 26 14.80 17.93 0.26
CA PHE A 26 15.34 16.62 -0.10
C PHE A 26 15.66 16.56 -1.59
N THR A 27 16.60 15.69 -1.98
CA THR A 27 16.91 15.47 -3.39
C THR A 27 17.41 14.05 -3.61
N VAL A 28 16.92 13.39 -4.68
CA VAL A 28 17.41 12.06 -5.06
C VAL A 28 18.66 12.22 -5.91
N ILE A 29 19.81 11.85 -5.35
CA ILE A 29 21.13 12.01 -6.00
C ILE A 29 21.60 10.76 -6.76
N GLN A 30 20.95 9.62 -6.51
CA GLN A 30 21.22 8.36 -7.17
C GLN A 30 20.03 7.41 -7.01
N CYS A 31 19.85 6.52 -7.98
CA CYS A 31 18.98 5.37 -7.87
C CYS A 31 19.76 4.09 -8.14
N TYR A 32 19.35 3.01 -7.49
CA TYR A 32 19.84 1.68 -7.76
C TYR A 32 18.70 0.78 -8.20
N ASN A 33 18.90 0.03 -9.27
CA ASN A 33 18.09 -1.15 -9.53
C ASN A 33 18.86 -2.15 -10.40
N ARG A 34 18.49 -3.43 -10.27
CA ARG A 34 19.18 -4.54 -10.96
C ARG A 34 19.16 -4.44 -12.48
N ARG A 35 18.24 -3.64 -13.05
CA ARG A 35 18.03 -3.51 -14.50
C ARG A 35 18.67 -2.26 -15.11
N GLY A 36 19.24 -1.36 -14.29
CA GLY A 36 19.73 -0.06 -14.76
C GLY A 36 18.64 0.84 -15.36
N MET A 37 17.37 0.63 -14.97
CA MET A 37 16.22 1.38 -15.51
C MET A 37 16.10 2.76 -14.87
N LEU A 38 15.75 3.77 -15.67
CA LEU A 38 15.34 5.08 -15.14
C LEU A 38 14.02 4.96 -14.38
N LEU A 39 13.87 5.76 -13.32
CA LEU A 39 12.60 5.89 -12.59
C LEU A 39 11.69 6.96 -13.20
N HIS A 40 12.26 7.90 -13.95
CA HIS A 40 11.51 8.96 -14.61
C HIS A 40 12.15 9.30 -15.97
N PRO A 41 11.39 9.63 -17.03
CA PRO A 41 11.93 9.91 -18.36
C PRO A 41 12.96 11.06 -18.39
N ASN A 42 12.79 12.06 -17.53
CA ASN A 42 13.68 13.23 -17.44
C ASN A 42 14.79 13.05 -16.39
N GLN A 43 15.01 11.84 -15.87
CA GLN A 43 16.10 11.59 -14.93
C GLN A 43 17.45 11.78 -15.63
N GLU A 44 18.38 12.48 -14.99
CA GLU A 44 19.69 12.73 -15.58
C GLU A 44 20.43 11.40 -15.89
N PRO A 45 21.08 11.29 -17.06
CA PRO A 45 21.91 10.15 -17.40
C PRO A 45 23.02 9.93 -16.34
N GLY A 46 23.21 8.68 -15.90
CA GLY A 46 24.26 8.33 -14.92
C GLY A 46 23.85 8.43 -13.45
N VAL A 47 22.60 8.83 -13.15
CA VAL A 47 22.03 8.80 -11.79
C VAL A 47 21.62 7.38 -11.39
N VAL A 48 21.45 6.45 -12.34
CA VAL A 48 21.11 5.05 -12.06
C VAL A 48 22.35 4.17 -12.11
N THR A 49 22.52 3.32 -11.09
CA THR A 49 23.52 2.24 -11.08
C THR A 49 22.86 0.88 -10.85
N SER A 50 23.48 -0.18 -11.35
CA SER A 50 23.13 -1.57 -11.04
C SER A 50 24.24 -2.26 -10.22
N ASP A 51 25.16 -1.48 -9.67
CA ASP A 51 26.35 -1.93 -8.96
C ASP A 51 26.40 -1.27 -7.56
N PHE A 52 26.38 -2.10 -6.52
CA PHE A 52 26.41 -1.66 -5.12
C PHE A 52 27.71 -0.92 -4.77
N SER A 53 28.83 -1.22 -5.44
CA SER A 53 30.11 -0.55 -5.20
C SER A 53 30.14 0.91 -5.69
N LYS A 54 29.17 1.27 -6.54
CA LYS A 54 29.02 2.64 -7.09
C LYS A 54 27.97 3.46 -6.35
N ILE A 55 27.42 2.95 -5.26
CA ILE A 55 26.46 3.69 -4.44
C ILE A 55 27.19 4.87 -3.78
N LYS A 56 26.71 6.07 -4.05
CA LYS A 56 27.24 7.31 -3.49
C LYS A 56 26.90 7.41 -2.01
N GLU A 57 27.64 8.26 -1.31
CA GLU A 57 27.29 8.63 0.05
C GLU A 57 26.07 9.56 0.05
N ALA A 58 25.08 9.21 0.86
CA ALA A 58 23.85 9.94 1.09
C ALA A 58 23.47 9.94 2.57
N ASP A 59 22.48 10.76 2.90
CA ASP A 59 22.01 10.95 4.27
C ASP A 59 20.87 9.97 4.59
N LEU A 60 20.10 9.55 3.57
CA LEU A 60 19.01 8.58 3.66
C LEU A 60 19.01 7.61 2.46
N TYR A 61 18.86 6.32 2.74
CA TYR A 61 18.75 5.26 1.72
C TYR A 61 17.40 4.56 1.84
N ILE A 62 16.58 4.62 0.81
CA ILE A 62 15.20 4.08 0.82
C ILE A 62 15.14 2.83 -0.06
N ILE A 63 14.91 1.68 0.56
CA ILE A 63 14.69 0.38 -0.06
C ILE A 63 13.21 0.24 -0.46
N ALA A 64 12.95 0.37 -1.76
CA ALA A 64 11.64 0.24 -2.39
C ALA A 64 11.62 -0.96 -3.36
N VAL A 65 11.94 -2.13 -2.82
CA VAL A 65 11.95 -3.44 -3.52
C VAL A 65 10.87 -4.36 -2.94
N SER A 66 10.74 -5.58 -3.48
CA SER A 66 9.84 -6.58 -2.89
C SER A 66 10.24 -6.93 -1.46
N ASP A 67 9.27 -7.26 -0.62
CA ASP A 67 9.48 -7.66 0.79
C ASP A 67 10.62 -8.66 0.98
N THR A 68 10.69 -9.67 0.10
CA THR A 68 11.69 -10.74 0.15
C THR A 68 13.11 -10.29 -0.16
N ALA A 69 13.29 -9.13 -0.82
CA ALA A 69 14.60 -8.64 -1.24
C ALA A 69 15.18 -7.57 -0.31
N ILE A 70 14.43 -7.15 0.72
CA ILE A 70 14.85 -6.06 1.62
C ILE A 70 16.15 -6.43 2.35
N SER A 71 16.21 -7.64 2.92
CA SER A 71 17.36 -8.09 3.71
C SER A 71 18.62 -8.16 2.83
N ASP A 72 18.56 -8.90 1.71
CA ASP A 72 19.64 -9.03 0.75
C ASP A 72 20.16 -7.66 0.26
N VAL A 73 19.26 -6.75 -0.11
CA VAL A 73 19.64 -5.40 -0.58
C VAL A 73 20.36 -4.63 0.51
N SER A 74 19.85 -4.67 1.75
CA SER A 74 20.48 -3.97 2.87
C SER A 74 21.86 -4.52 3.23
N GLU A 75 22.04 -5.85 3.14
CA GLU A 75 23.31 -6.52 3.41
C GLU A 75 24.38 -6.13 2.38
N ASN A 76 24.02 -6.03 1.10
CA ASN A 76 24.96 -5.75 0.02
C ASN A 76 25.44 -4.28 -0.05
N LEU A 77 24.85 -3.37 0.72
CA LEU A 77 25.33 -1.99 0.81
C LEU A 77 26.72 -1.93 1.44
N GLN A 78 27.71 -1.38 0.73
CA GLN A 78 29.13 -1.38 1.11
C GLN A 78 29.50 -0.24 2.08
N PHE A 79 28.64 0.01 3.06
CA PHE A 79 28.84 1.00 4.12
C PHE A 79 28.13 0.56 5.40
N GLU A 80 28.39 1.30 6.47
CA GLU A 80 27.86 1.05 7.82
C GLU A 80 27.42 2.38 8.46
N ASN A 81 26.62 2.28 9.52
CA ASN A 81 26.13 3.37 10.35
C ASN A 81 25.41 4.47 9.54
N ARG A 82 24.70 4.09 8.47
CA ARG A 82 23.85 4.99 7.66
C ARG A 82 22.39 4.70 7.91
N LEU A 83 21.54 5.71 7.74
CA LEU A 83 20.09 5.55 7.85
C LEU A 83 19.56 4.83 6.61
N VAL A 84 19.15 3.58 6.79
CA VAL A 84 18.52 2.76 5.77
C VAL A 84 17.10 2.48 6.20
N VAL A 85 16.15 2.71 5.29
CA VAL A 85 14.73 2.44 5.53
C VAL A 85 14.13 1.62 4.41
N HIS A 86 13.05 0.89 4.69
CA HIS A 86 12.26 0.22 3.66
C HIS A 86 10.83 0.77 3.58
N THR A 87 10.13 0.46 2.49
CA THR A 87 8.74 0.93 2.26
C THR A 87 7.67 -0.16 2.44
N SER A 88 8.00 -1.31 3.02
CA SER A 88 7.04 -2.41 3.24
C SER A 88 6.08 -2.18 4.40
N GLY A 89 4.81 -2.55 4.20
CA GLY A 89 3.78 -2.59 5.23
C GLY A 89 3.81 -3.83 6.14
N SER A 90 4.49 -4.90 5.73
CA SER A 90 4.48 -6.20 6.42
C SER A 90 5.83 -6.58 7.03
N VAL A 91 6.93 -6.12 6.41
CA VAL A 91 8.28 -6.41 6.88
C VAL A 91 8.61 -5.55 8.11
N ALA A 92 9.23 -6.18 9.11
CA ALA A 92 9.69 -5.50 10.31
C ALA A 92 11.01 -4.77 10.03
N MET A 93 11.23 -3.66 10.73
CA MET A 93 12.44 -2.83 10.61
C MET A 93 13.74 -3.65 10.74
N ASN A 94 13.74 -4.69 11.59
CA ASN A 94 14.88 -5.57 11.82
C ASN A 94 15.30 -6.42 10.61
N ALA A 95 14.52 -6.45 9.52
CA ALA A 95 14.96 -7.08 8.27
C ALA A 95 16.13 -6.34 7.60
N ILE A 96 16.33 -5.07 7.95
CA ILE A 96 17.49 -4.27 7.54
C ILE A 96 18.70 -4.76 8.35
N HIS A 97 19.82 -5.00 7.66
CA HIS A 97 21.07 -5.51 8.26
C HIS A 97 21.54 -4.63 9.44
N ASP A 98 22.03 -5.26 10.53
CA ASP A 98 22.41 -4.63 11.81
C ASP A 98 23.54 -3.59 11.72
N LYS A 99 24.25 -3.56 10.60
CA LYS A 99 25.32 -2.58 10.35
C LYS A 99 24.79 -1.17 10.05
N HIS A 100 23.48 -1.03 9.85
CA HIS A 100 22.82 0.22 9.49
C HIS A 100 21.93 0.72 10.63
N ARG A 101 21.70 2.04 10.66
CA ARG A 101 20.65 2.64 11.47
C ARG A 101 19.33 2.46 10.73
N LYS A 102 18.31 1.93 11.41
CA LYS A 102 17.15 1.35 10.73
C LYS A 102 15.90 2.20 10.87
N GLY A 103 15.07 2.17 9.84
CA GLY A 103 13.74 2.74 9.87
C GLY A 103 12.80 2.18 8.82
N VAL A 104 11.58 2.72 8.79
CA VAL A 104 10.52 2.39 7.85
C VAL A 104 9.86 3.68 7.41
N LEU A 105 9.72 3.82 6.09
CA LEU A 105 8.98 4.91 5.45
C LEU A 105 7.86 4.27 4.61
N TYR A 106 6.71 4.05 5.21
CA TYR A 106 5.61 3.31 4.57
C TYR A 106 4.49 4.25 4.10
N PRO A 107 4.41 4.58 2.80
CA PRO A 107 3.24 5.24 2.23
C PRO A 107 2.09 4.23 2.11
N LEU A 108 1.03 4.39 2.90
CA LEU A 108 -0.15 3.52 2.91
C LEU A 108 -1.07 3.84 1.71
N GLN A 109 -0.72 3.33 0.53
CA GLN A 109 -1.50 3.50 -0.70
C GLN A 109 -1.26 2.32 -1.65
N SER A 110 -2.25 2.03 -2.50
CA SER A 110 -2.07 1.14 -3.65
C SER A 110 -1.49 1.92 -4.83
N PHE A 111 -0.21 1.67 -5.14
CA PHE A 111 0.51 2.36 -6.22
C PHE A 111 0.41 1.62 -7.54
N SER A 112 0.13 2.36 -8.61
CA SER A 112 0.15 1.88 -10.01
C SER A 112 1.02 2.80 -10.86
N ILE A 113 1.84 2.25 -11.75
CA ILE A 113 2.83 3.03 -12.51
C ILE A 113 2.19 4.07 -13.46
N ASN A 114 1.00 3.81 -13.98
CA ASN A 114 0.34 4.66 -14.99
C ASN A 114 -0.64 5.68 -14.41
N LYS A 115 -0.68 5.85 -13.09
CA LYS A 115 -1.63 6.76 -12.43
C LYS A 115 -0.87 7.72 -11.53
N PRO A 116 -0.92 9.04 -11.80
CA PRO A 116 -0.38 10.04 -10.88
C PRO A 116 -1.00 9.87 -9.49
N VAL A 117 -0.17 10.07 -8.47
CA VAL A 117 -0.58 9.90 -7.08
C VAL A 117 -0.34 11.21 -6.34
N ASP A 118 -1.40 11.73 -5.73
CA ASP A 118 -1.30 12.86 -4.81
C ASP A 118 -0.81 12.38 -3.45
N PHE A 119 0.45 12.65 -3.14
CA PHE A 119 1.04 12.28 -1.85
C PHE A 119 0.46 13.08 -0.68
N THR A 120 -0.15 14.24 -0.93
CA THR A 120 -0.64 15.11 0.15
C THR A 120 -1.72 14.44 1.00
N THR A 121 -2.45 13.49 0.41
CA THR A 121 -3.52 12.72 1.06
C THR A 121 -3.08 11.34 1.55
N ILE A 122 -1.83 10.92 1.31
CA ILE A 122 -1.39 9.55 1.62
C ILE A 122 -0.90 9.48 3.07
N PRO A 123 -1.43 8.57 3.90
CA PRO A 123 -0.86 8.31 5.22
C PRO A 123 0.59 7.83 5.11
N MET A 124 1.52 8.60 5.65
CA MET A 124 2.94 8.26 5.76
C MET A 124 3.20 7.68 7.14
N CYS A 125 3.42 6.37 7.19
CA CYS A 125 3.64 5.62 8.40
C CYS A 125 5.14 5.43 8.66
N LEU A 126 5.61 5.93 9.80
CA LEU A 126 7.04 6.02 10.12
C LEU A 126 7.40 5.17 11.35
N GLU A 127 8.57 4.55 11.28
CA GLU A 127 9.25 3.88 12.39
C GLU A 127 10.74 4.13 12.24
N ALA A 128 11.46 4.36 13.34
CA ALA A 128 12.92 4.41 13.34
C ALA A 128 13.45 3.89 14.68
N GLU A 129 14.65 3.33 14.66
CA GLU A 129 15.34 2.86 15.88
C GLU A 129 15.84 4.03 16.73
N GLN A 130 16.25 5.12 16.09
CA GLN A 130 16.82 6.31 16.73
C GLN A 130 15.92 7.52 16.52
N GLU A 131 15.84 8.39 17.53
CA GLU A 131 15.00 9.60 17.50
C GLU A 131 15.45 10.60 16.44
N ASP A 132 16.76 10.80 16.28
CA ASP A 132 17.32 11.68 15.24
C ASP A 132 16.97 11.21 13.82
N ASP A 133 16.94 9.88 13.62
CA ASP A 133 16.54 9.28 12.34
C ASP A 133 15.05 9.42 12.09
N TYR A 134 14.24 9.26 13.14
CA TYR A 134 12.80 9.54 13.06
C TYR A 134 12.55 10.98 12.60
N TYR A 135 13.30 11.96 13.13
CA TYR A 135 13.16 13.35 12.74
C TYR A 135 13.48 13.61 11.26
N ILE A 136 14.48 12.92 10.70
CA ILE A 136 14.77 12.97 9.25
C ILE A 136 13.59 12.41 8.45
N LEU A 137 13.05 11.26 8.85
CA LEU A 137 11.91 10.64 8.18
C LEU A 137 10.64 11.48 8.30
N GLN A 138 10.43 12.11 9.45
CA GLN A 138 9.29 12.99 9.69
C GLN A 138 9.34 14.20 8.77
N GLN A 139 10.48 14.89 8.67
CA GLN A 139 10.62 16.02 7.75
C GLN A 139 10.39 15.62 6.27
N LEU A 140 10.84 14.43 5.87
CA LEU A 140 10.57 13.91 4.53
C LEU A 140 9.07 13.68 4.35
N ALA A 141 8.44 12.98 5.30
CA ALA A 141 7.03 12.62 5.22
C ALA A 141 6.09 13.83 5.24
N GLU A 142 6.36 14.82 6.10
CA GLU A 142 5.57 16.05 6.22
C GLU A 142 5.70 16.94 4.98
N GLY A 143 6.86 16.89 4.30
CA GLY A 143 7.02 17.57 3.02
C GLY A 143 6.31 16.88 1.86
N LEU A 144 5.89 15.62 2.02
CA LEU A 144 5.14 14.85 1.03
C LEU A 144 3.63 14.81 1.33
N SER A 145 3.25 14.73 2.61
CA SER A 145 1.90 14.42 3.06
C SER A 145 1.44 15.27 4.24
N GLN A 146 0.13 15.54 4.31
CA GLN A 146 -0.52 16.13 5.48
C GLN A 146 -0.81 15.12 6.60
N HIS A 147 -0.58 13.83 6.34
CA HIS A 147 -0.94 12.72 7.22
C HIS A 147 0.29 11.88 7.56
N VAL A 148 0.95 12.20 8.68
CA VAL A 148 2.14 11.49 9.14
C VAL A 148 1.86 10.81 10.48
N TYR A 149 2.23 9.54 10.59
CA TYR A 149 1.93 8.71 11.76
C TYR A 149 3.18 7.97 12.25
N ALA A 150 3.52 8.14 13.53
CA ALA A 150 4.45 7.25 14.22
C ALA A 150 3.75 5.90 14.49
N ILE A 151 4.23 4.82 13.88
CA ILE A 151 3.67 3.48 14.13
C ILE A 151 4.77 2.44 14.34
N THR A 152 4.49 1.51 15.26
CA THR A 152 5.35 0.35 15.50
C THR A 152 5.19 -0.69 14.39
N SER A 153 6.18 -1.58 14.26
CA SER A 153 6.12 -2.75 13.37
C SER A 153 4.89 -3.63 13.65
N ALA A 154 4.45 -3.74 14.91
CA ALA A 154 3.23 -4.47 15.26
C ALA A 154 1.97 -3.77 14.73
N GLN A 155 1.84 -2.46 14.94
CA GLN A 155 0.72 -1.67 14.40
C GLN A 155 0.70 -1.68 12.87
N ARG A 156 1.86 -1.57 12.22
CA ARG A 156 1.97 -1.59 10.76
C ARG A 156 1.49 -2.90 10.16
N LYS A 157 1.85 -4.04 10.76
CA LYS A 157 1.33 -5.36 10.36
C LYS A 157 -0.21 -5.44 10.47
N THR A 158 -0.77 -4.90 11.56
CA THR A 158 -2.24 -4.83 11.74
C THR A 158 -2.89 -3.94 10.68
N ILE A 159 -2.31 -2.77 10.40
CA ILE A 159 -2.79 -1.85 9.35
C ILE A 159 -2.73 -2.52 7.98
N HIS A 160 -1.64 -3.23 7.67
CA HIS A 160 -1.50 -3.92 6.40
C HIS A 160 -2.55 -5.02 6.23
N LEU A 161 -2.80 -5.81 7.27
CA LEU A 161 -3.89 -6.80 7.27
C LEU A 161 -5.25 -6.13 7.02
N ALA A 162 -5.55 -5.03 7.72
CA ALA A 162 -6.78 -4.29 7.49
C ALA A 162 -6.87 -3.74 6.05
N ALA A 163 -5.77 -3.23 5.50
CA ALA A 163 -5.67 -2.73 4.13
C ALA A 163 -5.99 -3.80 3.08
N VAL A 164 -5.57 -5.06 3.31
CA VAL A 164 -5.92 -6.18 2.43
C VAL A 164 -7.44 -6.38 2.34
N PHE A 165 -8.17 -6.28 3.46
CA PHE A 165 -9.63 -6.39 3.46
C PHE A 165 -10.29 -5.21 2.74
N VAL A 166 -9.94 -3.98 3.12
CA VAL A 166 -10.63 -2.77 2.61
C VAL A 166 -10.23 -2.40 1.18
N ASN A 167 -9.15 -2.96 0.64
CA ASN A 167 -8.69 -2.68 -0.71
C ASN A 167 -8.60 -3.93 -1.59
N ASN A 168 -7.73 -4.89 -1.27
CA ASN A 168 -7.43 -6.00 -2.18
C ASN A 168 -8.61 -6.96 -2.33
N PHE A 169 -9.21 -7.40 -1.21
CA PHE A 169 -10.39 -8.26 -1.24
C PHE A 169 -11.58 -7.51 -1.85
N THR A 170 -11.75 -6.24 -1.48
CA THR A 170 -12.81 -5.39 -2.05
C THR A 170 -12.69 -5.27 -3.58
N ASN A 171 -11.48 -5.06 -4.12
CA ASN A 171 -11.27 -5.07 -5.57
C ASN A 171 -11.58 -6.43 -6.21
N HIS A 172 -11.25 -7.53 -5.54
CA HIS A 172 -11.63 -8.85 -6.03
C HIS A 172 -13.15 -9.06 -6.05
N LEU A 173 -13.89 -8.50 -5.09
CA LEU A 173 -15.36 -8.51 -5.12
C LEU A 173 -15.91 -7.75 -6.34
N TYR A 174 -15.25 -6.66 -6.76
CA TYR A 174 -15.61 -5.97 -8.01
C TYR A 174 -15.39 -6.87 -9.23
N GLN A 175 -14.28 -7.62 -9.27
CA GLN A 175 -14.00 -8.59 -10.33
C GLN A 175 -15.08 -9.69 -10.39
N ILE A 176 -15.49 -10.25 -9.24
CA ILE A 176 -16.58 -11.24 -9.17
C ILE A 176 -17.89 -10.63 -9.72
N GLY A 177 -18.23 -9.41 -9.30
CA GLY A 177 -19.40 -8.69 -9.80
C GLY A 177 -19.36 -8.48 -11.32
N LYS A 178 -18.19 -8.12 -11.85
CA LYS A 178 -17.96 -8.00 -13.29
C LYS A 178 -18.20 -9.32 -14.03
N GLU A 179 -17.66 -10.43 -13.53
CA GLU A 179 -17.85 -11.74 -14.15
C GLU A 179 -19.33 -12.18 -14.16
N ILE A 180 -20.08 -11.91 -13.07
CA ILE A 180 -21.52 -12.17 -13.01
C ILE A 180 -22.26 -11.33 -14.06
N CYS A 181 -21.93 -10.05 -14.20
CA CYS A 181 -22.48 -9.16 -15.22
C CYS A 181 -22.18 -9.66 -16.64
N ASP A 182 -20.93 -10.02 -16.93
CA ASP A 182 -20.50 -10.50 -18.24
C ASP A 182 -21.23 -11.80 -18.64
N GLN A 183 -21.43 -12.73 -17.69
CA GLN A 183 -22.19 -13.97 -17.90
C GLN A 183 -23.64 -13.74 -18.32
N HIS A 184 -24.23 -12.62 -17.90
CA HIS A 184 -25.62 -12.26 -18.18
C HIS A 184 -25.75 -11.12 -19.19
N GLN A 185 -24.66 -10.77 -19.90
CA GLN A 185 -24.62 -9.71 -20.90
C GLN A 185 -25.08 -8.35 -20.35
N VAL A 186 -24.79 -8.08 -19.07
CA VAL A 186 -25.06 -6.82 -18.39
C VAL A 186 -23.77 -5.99 -18.37
N PRO A 187 -23.79 -4.70 -18.75
CA PRO A 187 -22.61 -3.83 -18.64
C PRO A 187 -22.25 -3.61 -17.17
N PHE A 188 -20.99 -3.82 -16.79
CA PHE A 188 -20.51 -3.66 -15.42
C PHE A 188 -20.62 -2.21 -14.91
N GLU A 189 -20.61 -1.24 -15.83
CA GLU A 189 -20.70 0.20 -15.56
C GLU A 189 -21.96 0.56 -14.77
N ILE A 190 -23.03 -0.22 -14.89
CA ILE A 190 -24.28 -0.02 -14.12
C ILE A 190 -24.06 -0.13 -12.60
N LEU A 191 -23.01 -0.84 -12.16
CA LEU A 191 -22.67 -1.03 -10.74
C LEU A 191 -21.75 0.07 -10.21
N GLN A 192 -21.13 0.90 -11.06
CA GLN A 192 -20.18 1.92 -10.61
C GLN A 192 -20.78 2.94 -9.62
N PRO A 193 -22.03 3.44 -9.81
CA PRO A 193 -22.64 4.34 -8.83
C PRO A 193 -22.79 3.70 -7.44
N LEU A 194 -23.11 2.40 -7.38
CA LEU A 194 -23.24 1.65 -6.11
C LEU A 194 -21.89 1.51 -5.40
N ILE A 195 -20.82 1.25 -6.15
CA ILE A 195 -19.45 1.16 -5.62
C ILE A 195 -19.03 2.52 -5.03
N GLN A 196 -19.28 3.61 -5.76
CA GLN A 196 -18.97 4.97 -5.32
C GLN A 196 -19.74 5.36 -4.05
N GLU A 197 -21.05 5.17 -4.04
CA GLU A 197 -21.92 5.43 -2.87
C GLU A 197 -21.42 4.67 -1.64
N THR A 198 -21.12 3.38 -1.78
CA THR A 198 -20.63 2.55 -0.67
C THR A 198 -19.32 3.09 -0.10
N SER A 199 -18.38 3.47 -0.96
CA SER A 199 -17.08 4.02 -0.53
C SER A 199 -17.19 5.44 0.06
N ALA A 200 -18.11 6.26 -0.43
CA ALA A 200 -18.33 7.59 0.10
C ALA A 200 -18.98 7.54 1.49
N LYS A 201 -19.91 6.61 1.69
CA LYS A 201 -20.69 6.47 2.92
C LYS A 201 -19.83 6.17 4.15
N ILE A 202 -18.75 5.40 4.00
CA ILE A 202 -17.86 5.04 5.13
C ILE A 202 -17.08 6.23 5.70
N VAL A 203 -17.03 7.37 4.99
CA VAL A 203 -16.40 8.60 5.48
C VAL A 203 -17.24 9.23 6.60
N SER A 204 -18.57 9.14 6.53
CA SER A 204 -19.51 9.76 7.47
C SER A 204 -20.26 8.78 8.36
N THR A 205 -20.21 7.48 8.05
CA THR A 205 -20.99 6.44 8.71
C THR A 205 -20.10 5.24 9.01
N SER A 206 -20.20 4.67 10.20
CA SER A 206 -19.40 3.49 10.53
C SER A 206 -19.74 2.32 9.59
N PRO A 207 -18.79 1.42 9.25
CA PRO A 207 -19.08 0.24 8.44
C PRO A 207 -20.20 -0.63 9.02
N LEU A 208 -20.33 -0.67 10.35
CA LEU A 208 -21.42 -1.35 11.04
C LEU A 208 -22.78 -0.73 10.67
N GLU A 209 -22.95 0.58 10.82
CA GLU A 209 -24.22 1.24 10.52
C GLU A 209 -24.53 1.32 9.01
N ALA A 210 -23.50 1.34 8.17
CA ALA A 210 -23.65 1.42 6.73
C ALA A 210 -24.16 0.11 6.09
N GLN A 211 -24.08 -1.02 6.81
CA GLN A 211 -24.41 -2.34 6.27
C GLN A 211 -25.90 -2.46 5.90
N THR A 212 -26.17 -2.90 4.67
CA THR A 212 -27.52 -3.19 4.16
C THR A 212 -27.58 -4.56 3.48
N GLY A 213 -28.67 -4.86 2.78
CA GLY A 213 -28.82 -6.07 1.98
C GLY A 213 -29.53 -7.24 2.68
N PRO A 214 -29.72 -8.38 1.97
CA PRO A 214 -30.52 -9.50 2.45
C PRO A 214 -29.89 -10.22 3.65
N ALA A 215 -28.56 -10.26 3.74
CA ALA A 215 -27.85 -10.84 4.89
C ALA A 215 -28.17 -10.09 6.19
N ARG A 216 -28.12 -8.74 6.16
CA ARG A 216 -28.43 -7.88 7.33
C ARG A 216 -29.85 -8.08 7.86
N ARG A 217 -30.81 -8.34 6.97
CA ARG A 217 -32.24 -8.53 7.31
C ARG A 217 -32.68 -10.00 7.39
N TYR A 218 -31.74 -10.94 7.38
CA TYR A 218 -32.05 -12.38 7.44
C TYR A 218 -33.05 -12.87 6.37
N ASP A 219 -33.02 -12.28 5.17
CA ASP A 219 -33.92 -12.64 4.07
C ASP A 219 -33.47 -13.95 3.39
N GLN A 220 -33.81 -15.07 4.03
CA GLN A 220 -33.45 -16.42 3.60
C GLN A 220 -34.03 -16.79 2.23
N ALA A 221 -35.16 -16.19 1.84
CA ALA A 221 -35.75 -16.44 0.54
C ALA A 221 -34.89 -15.84 -0.58
N THR A 222 -34.46 -14.58 -0.42
CA THR A 222 -33.55 -13.91 -1.37
C THR A 222 -32.18 -14.57 -1.37
N ILE A 223 -31.62 -14.90 -0.20
CA ILE A 223 -30.31 -15.57 -0.08
C ILE A 223 -30.28 -16.88 -0.86
N ARG A 224 -31.29 -17.76 -0.70
CA ARG A 224 -31.35 -19.04 -1.42
C ARG A 224 -31.39 -18.84 -2.94
N LYS A 225 -32.23 -17.91 -3.43
CA LYS A 225 -32.31 -17.60 -4.87
C LYS A 225 -30.98 -17.10 -5.43
N GLN A 226 -30.27 -16.24 -4.68
CA GLN A 226 -28.97 -15.72 -5.09
C GLN A 226 -27.91 -16.84 -5.13
N LEU A 227 -27.90 -17.74 -4.15
CA LEU A 227 -27.01 -18.92 -4.14
C LEU A 227 -27.27 -19.90 -5.29
N GLU A 228 -28.54 -20.09 -5.66
CA GLU A 228 -28.93 -20.91 -6.81
C GLU A 228 -28.46 -20.29 -8.14
N ALA A 229 -28.48 -18.95 -8.26
CA ALA A 229 -28.05 -18.23 -9.45
C ALA A 229 -26.53 -18.23 -9.67
N LEU A 230 -25.74 -18.39 -8.60
CA LEU A 230 -24.29 -18.53 -8.73
C LEU A 230 -23.95 -19.91 -9.35
N THR A 231 -23.02 -19.94 -10.29
CA THR A 231 -22.56 -21.20 -10.93
C THR A 231 -21.21 -21.65 -10.40
N ASN A 232 -20.34 -20.70 -10.04
CA ASN A 232 -19.00 -20.97 -9.53
C ASN A 232 -19.04 -21.43 -8.05
N PRO A 233 -18.56 -22.65 -7.71
CA PRO A 233 -18.56 -23.16 -6.33
C PRO A 233 -17.77 -22.29 -5.34
N LEU A 234 -16.67 -21.65 -5.77
CA LEU A 234 -15.90 -20.76 -4.93
C LEU A 234 -16.69 -19.49 -4.60
N TYR A 235 -17.44 -18.95 -5.55
CA TYR A 235 -18.26 -17.76 -5.33
C TYR A 235 -19.45 -18.04 -4.41
N LYS A 236 -20.03 -19.26 -4.50
CA LYS A 236 -21.01 -19.71 -3.51
C LYS A 236 -20.43 -19.74 -2.10
N ALA A 237 -19.27 -20.38 -1.92
CA ALA A 237 -18.63 -20.46 -0.61
C ALA A 237 -18.28 -19.07 -0.05
N LEU A 238 -17.80 -18.13 -0.90
CA LEU A 238 -17.58 -16.75 -0.49
C LEU A 238 -18.89 -16.06 -0.07
N TYR A 239 -19.95 -16.17 -0.88
CA TYR A 239 -21.26 -15.60 -0.58
C TYR A 239 -21.80 -16.11 0.76
N GLU A 240 -21.74 -17.42 1.00
CA GLU A 240 -22.19 -18.04 2.25
C GLU A 240 -21.40 -17.53 3.46
N ASN A 241 -20.06 -17.48 3.34
CA ASN A 241 -19.20 -16.98 4.41
C ASN A 241 -19.44 -15.49 4.70
N PHE A 242 -19.61 -14.64 3.68
CA PHE A 242 -19.94 -13.24 3.88
C PHE A 242 -21.32 -13.06 4.51
N THR A 243 -22.33 -13.80 4.05
CA THR A 243 -23.69 -13.77 4.62
C THR A 243 -23.67 -14.13 6.09
N LYS A 244 -23.00 -15.24 6.44
CA LYS A 244 -22.85 -15.70 7.83
C LYS A 244 -22.07 -14.68 8.67
N SER A 245 -20.99 -14.11 8.13
CA SER A 245 -20.19 -13.09 8.82
C SER A 245 -21.02 -11.84 9.12
N ILE A 246 -21.77 -11.33 8.14
CA ILE A 246 -22.65 -10.16 8.31
C ILE A 246 -23.71 -10.46 9.37
N GLN A 247 -24.41 -11.59 9.27
CA GLN A 247 -25.42 -11.98 10.26
C GLN A 247 -24.85 -12.05 11.69
N ASN A 248 -23.70 -12.70 11.85
CA ASN A 248 -23.03 -12.79 13.16
C ASN A 248 -22.62 -11.43 13.72
N THR A 249 -22.19 -10.49 12.88
CA THR A 249 -21.81 -9.14 13.29
C THR A 249 -23.01 -8.31 13.75
N HIS A 250 -24.18 -8.53 13.15
CA HIS A 250 -25.34 -7.65 13.33
C HIS A 250 -26.43 -8.20 14.26
N GLY A 251 -26.47 -9.53 14.47
CA GLY A 251 -27.54 -10.20 15.19
C GLY A 251 -28.90 -10.12 14.47
N GLU A 252 -29.84 -10.97 14.87
CA GLU A 252 -31.24 -10.81 14.48
C GLU A 252 -31.79 -9.56 15.18
N GLU A 253 -32.31 -8.60 14.40
CA GLU A 253 -33.21 -7.60 14.96
C GLU A 253 -34.48 -8.36 15.39
N LEU A 254 -34.72 -8.43 16.70
CA LEU A 254 -35.93 -9.00 17.30
C LEU A 254 -37.18 -8.19 16.93
#